data_AF-A0A821PVW1-F1
#
_entry.id   AF-A0A821PVW1-F1
#
_cell.length_a   1.000
_cell.length_b   1.000
_cell.length_c   1.000
_cell.angle_alpha   90.00
_cell.angle_beta   90.00
_cell.angle_gamma   90.00
#
_symmetry.space_group_name_H-M   'P 1'
#
loop_
_entity.id
_entity.type
_entity.pdbx_description
1 polymer ?
#
loop_
_entity_poly.entity_id
_entity_poly.type
_entity_poly.pdbx_seq_one_letter_code
_entity_poly.pdbx_strand_id
1 'polypeptide(L)'
;CVVCDDSQELCMFGNCSQCSNNFKMKIQDQMIDPFVIIKWSLWSTSKEGRTVKIDHEGTVQNCIHILQTKINHFLFHVFIKRQQSNFFEMLKKDVTDEKCLLQLDYAENYSIIEQNQIQSAHWSRKQLSIFTAHVWSQSKTYPLVIISDDSSHDKYTVAKCLEHLLERSKILLPSMKELIIFSDGSACQFKERFLFKNLTHLADQFSLKLSWNFFASHHGKGK
;
A
#
# COMPACT_ATOMS: atom_id res chain seq x y z
N CYS A 1 17.65 -17.35 8.32
CA CYS A 1 17.14 -16.08 8.91
C CYS A 1 18.31 -15.22 9.37
N VAL A 2 18.36 -13.94 8.95
CA VAL A 2 19.40 -12.96 9.35
C VAL A 2 19.07 -12.23 10.66
N VAL A 3 17.85 -12.37 11.17
CA VAL A 3 17.42 -11.85 12.47
C VAL A 3 17.17 -12.99 13.46
N CYS A 4 17.21 -12.71 14.77
CA CYS A 4 16.87 -13.69 15.81
C CYS A 4 15.35 -13.89 15.92
N ASP A 5 14.59 -12.80 15.92
CA ASP A 5 13.14 -12.79 16.04
C ASP A 5 12.56 -11.73 15.07
N ASP A 6 11.68 -12.15 14.16
CA ASP A 6 11.10 -11.28 13.14
C ASP A 6 9.83 -10.54 13.60
N SER A 7 9.41 -10.78 14.85
CA SER A 7 8.36 -10.05 15.57
C SER A 7 8.91 -8.92 16.45
N GLN A 8 10.23 -8.87 16.66
CA GLN A 8 10.89 -7.87 17.51
C GLN A 8 11.41 -6.69 16.72
N GLU A 9 11.03 -5.48 17.13
CA GLU A 9 11.44 -4.22 16.50
C GLU A 9 12.97 -4.09 16.48
N LEU A 10 13.63 -4.35 17.62
CA LEU A 10 15.10 -4.25 17.73
C LEU A 10 15.82 -5.12 16.70
N CYS A 11 15.31 -6.32 16.43
CA CYS A 11 15.89 -7.23 15.45
C CYS A 11 15.66 -6.72 14.02
N MET A 12 14.43 -6.33 13.70
CA MET A 12 14.05 -5.92 12.35
C MET A 12 14.58 -4.54 11.95
N PHE A 13 14.91 -3.69 12.93
CA PHE A 13 15.48 -2.36 12.71
C PHE A 13 17.02 -2.38 12.71
N GLY A 14 17.65 -3.54 12.91
CA GLY A 14 19.11 -3.69 12.90
C GLY A 14 19.81 -3.24 14.18
N ASN A 15 19.07 -3.05 15.28
CA ASN A 15 19.58 -2.57 16.57
C ASN A 15 19.85 -3.70 17.59
N CYS A 16 19.54 -4.95 17.24
CA CYS A 16 19.75 -6.09 18.12
C CYS A 16 21.23 -6.53 18.13
N SER A 17 21.83 -6.55 19.33
CA SER A 17 23.22 -6.98 19.52
C SER A 17 23.44 -8.45 19.13
N GLN A 18 22.45 -9.31 19.35
CA GLN A 18 22.56 -10.76 19.09
C GLN A 18 22.59 -11.11 17.59
N CYS A 19 21.80 -10.42 16.75
CA CYS A 19 21.77 -10.69 15.31
C CYS A 19 22.59 -9.72 14.46
N SER A 20 23.31 -8.77 15.06
CA SER A 20 24.13 -7.78 14.35
C SER A 20 25.12 -8.40 13.34
N ASN A 21 25.71 -9.54 13.69
CA ASN A 21 26.68 -10.26 12.85
C ASN A 21 26.07 -11.38 11.98
N ASN A 22 24.77 -11.65 12.08
CA ASN A 22 24.15 -12.77 11.38
C ASN A 22 24.24 -12.66 9.86
N PHE A 23 24.18 -11.44 9.31
CA PHE A 23 24.36 -11.26 7.86
C PHE A 23 25.76 -11.72 7.43
N LYS A 24 26.79 -11.33 8.17
CA LYS A 24 28.16 -11.76 7.90
C LYS A 24 28.28 -13.28 8.02
N MET A 25 27.93 -13.84 9.17
CA MET A 25 28.11 -15.27 9.46
C MET A 25 27.31 -16.19 8.52
N LYS A 26 26.08 -15.82 8.16
CA LYS A 26 25.16 -16.68 7.40
C LYS A 26 25.19 -16.46 5.90
N ILE A 27 25.73 -15.33 5.43
CA ILE A 27 25.75 -14.97 4.00
C ILE A 27 27.18 -14.69 3.52
N GLN A 28 27.89 -13.76 4.16
CA GLN A 28 29.23 -13.37 3.69
C GLN A 28 30.27 -14.47 3.91
N ASP A 29 30.28 -15.10 5.09
CA ASP A 29 31.25 -16.13 5.43
C ASP A 29 30.93 -17.48 4.76
N GLN A 30 29.76 -17.60 4.11
CA GLN A 30 29.33 -18.78 3.36
C GLN A 30 29.65 -18.68 1.86
N MET A 31 30.37 -17.62 1.42
CA MET A 31 30.79 -17.48 0.03
C MET A 31 31.83 -18.55 -0.33
N ILE A 32 31.57 -19.33 -1.39
CA ILE A 32 32.50 -20.35 -1.89
C ILE A 32 33.57 -19.71 -2.77
N ASP A 33 33.14 -18.92 -3.77
CA ASP A 33 34.04 -18.19 -4.66
C ASP A 33 33.54 -16.74 -4.83
N PRO A 34 34.21 -15.75 -4.20
CA PRO A 34 33.78 -14.37 -4.23
C PRO A 34 33.97 -13.69 -5.60
N PHE A 35 34.80 -14.26 -6.48
CA PHE A 35 35.17 -13.67 -7.77
C PHE A 35 34.39 -14.23 -8.96
N VAL A 36 33.55 -15.26 -8.75
CA VAL A 36 32.66 -15.78 -9.80
C VAL A 36 31.76 -14.66 -10.31
N ILE A 37 31.68 -14.55 -11.63
CA ILE A 37 30.79 -13.61 -12.30
C ILE A 37 29.38 -14.20 -12.34
N ILE A 38 28.43 -13.44 -11.82
CA ILE A 38 27.01 -13.75 -11.82
C ILE A 38 26.21 -12.61 -12.44
N LYS A 39 24.97 -12.93 -12.85
CA LYS A 39 23.99 -11.96 -13.31
C LYS A 39 22.87 -11.83 -12.29
N TRP A 40 22.46 -10.61 -11.98
CA TRP A 40 21.33 -10.32 -11.10
C TRP A 40 20.58 -9.09 -11.60
N SER A 41 19.37 -8.87 -11.09
CA SER A 41 18.58 -7.70 -11.48
C SER A 41 18.15 -6.89 -10.26
N LEU A 42 18.09 -5.57 -10.43
CA LEU A 42 17.61 -4.63 -9.42
C LEU A 42 16.53 -3.73 -10.00
N TRP A 43 15.53 -3.41 -9.19
CA TRP A 43 14.58 -2.35 -9.51
C TRP A 43 15.23 -1.00 -9.19
N SER A 44 15.24 -0.10 -10.17
CA SER A 44 15.75 1.27 -10.03
C SER A 44 14.78 2.25 -10.66
N THR A 45 14.80 3.49 -10.18
CA THR A 45 14.04 4.58 -10.80
C THR A 45 14.84 5.12 -11.98
N SER A 46 14.23 5.17 -13.17
CA SER A 46 14.81 5.78 -14.35
C SER A 46 14.90 7.31 -14.19
N LYS A 47 15.64 7.98 -15.08
CA LYS A 47 15.68 9.46 -15.12
C LYS A 47 14.30 10.08 -15.35
N GLU A 48 13.37 9.31 -15.93
CA GLU A 48 11.98 9.70 -16.20
C GLU A 48 11.03 9.33 -15.04
N GLY A 49 11.54 8.90 -13.89
CA GLY A 49 10.73 8.58 -12.71
C GLY A 49 10.04 7.21 -12.74
N ARG A 50 10.27 6.41 -13.78
CA ARG A 50 9.66 5.07 -13.91
C ARG A 50 10.50 4.01 -13.24
N THR A 51 9.87 3.08 -12.52
CA THR A 51 10.55 1.91 -11.96
C THR A 51 10.89 0.94 -13.09
N VAL A 52 12.17 0.70 -13.33
CA VAL A 52 12.70 -0.20 -14.35
C VAL A 52 13.53 -1.30 -13.71
N LYS A 53 13.46 -2.50 -14.28
CA LYS A 53 14.34 -3.61 -13.91
C LYS A 53 15.64 -3.46 -14.69
N ILE A 54 16.75 -3.33 -13.97
CA ILE A 54 18.09 -3.20 -14.54
C ILE A 54 18.84 -4.50 -14.27
N ASP A 55 19.37 -5.08 -15.33
CA ASP A 55 20.25 -6.24 -15.22
C ASP A 55 21.69 -5.79 -14.97
N HIS A 56 22.34 -6.49 -14.04
CA HIS A 56 23.71 -6.28 -13.61
C HIS A 56 24.50 -7.56 -13.82
N GLU A 57 25.78 -7.40 -14.10
CA GLU A 57 26.75 -8.47 -14.20
C GLU A 57 27.99 -8.08 -13.40
N GLY A 58 28.52 -9.00 -12.61
CA GLY A 58 29.67 -8.74 -11.75
C GLY A 58 29.93 -9.87 -10.77
N THR A 59 30.84 -9.65 -9.84
CA THR A 59 31.27 -10.70 -8.90
C THR A 59 30.20 -10.98 -7.83
N VAL A 60 30.21 -12.21 -7.29
CA VAL A 60 29.40 -12.59 -6.12
C VAL A 60 29.62 -11.63 -4.95
N GLN A 61 30.88 -11.24 -4.71
CA GLN A 61 31.24 -10.27 -3.66
C GLN A 61 30.51 -8.93 -3.85
N ASN A 62 30.49 -8.39 -5.06
CA ASN A 62 29.80 -7.13 -5.36
C ASN A 62 28.29 -7.25 -5.15
N CYS A 63 27.69 -8.36 -5.59
CA CYS A 63 26.26 -8.61 -5.38
C CYS A 63 25.91 -8.67 -3.89
N ILE A 64 26.72 -9.34 -3.06
CA ILE A 64 26.46 -9.45 -1.62
C ILE A 64 26.68 -8.13 -0.90
N HIS A 65 27.67 -7.33 -1.32
CA HIS A 65 27.84 -5.97 -0.79
C HIS A 65 26.60 -5.11 -1.06
N ILE A 66 26.05 -5.16 -2.28
CA ILE A 66 24.80 -4.46 -2.61
C ILE A 66 23.64 -4.98 -1.74
N LEU A 67 23.52 -6.29 -1.55
CA LEU A 67 22.49 -6.87 -0.69
C LEU A 67 22.62 -6.37 0.75
N GLN A 68 23.83 -6.28 1.29
CA GLN A 68 24.10 -5.76 2.64
C GLN A 68 23.59 -4.33 2.81
N THR A 69 23.76 -3.46 1.80
CA THR A 69 23.24 -2.08 1.88
C THR A 69 21.70 -2.00 1.90
N LYS A 70 21.01 -3.04 1.42
CA LYS A 70 19.55 -3.06 1.29
C LYS A 70 18.84 -3.83 2.40
N ILE A 71 19.54 -4.71 3.11
CA ILE A 71 18.91 -5.65 4.04
C ILE A 71 18.17 -4.95 5.18
N ASN A 72 18.76 -3.91 5.78
CA ASN A 72 18.14 -3.19 6.90
C ASN A 72 16.85 -2.48 6.48
N HIS A 73 16.86 -1.82 5.32
CA HIS A 73 15.67 -1.19 4.77
C HIS A 73 14.58 -2.23 4.43
N PHE A 74 14.97 -3.38 3.89
CA PHE A 74 14.05 -4.48 3.62
C PHE A 74 13.41 -5.02 4.90
N LEU A 75 14.21 -5.31 5.94
CA LEU A 75 13.71 -5.81 7.23
C LEU A 75 12.77 -4.80 7.89
N PHE A 76 13.15 -3.52 7.92
CA PHE A 76 12.30 -2.44 8.41
C PHE A 76 10.95 -2.42 7.68
N HIS A 77 10.97 -2.42 6.34
CA HIS A 77 9.76 -2.43 5.52
C HIS A 77 8.87 -3.64 5.80
N VAL A 78 9.46 -4.84 5.91
CA VAL A 78 8.74 -6.08 6.22
C VAL A 78 8.06 -6.00 7.59
N PHE A 79 8.77 -5.48 8.60
CA PHE A 79 8.22 -5.32 9.94
C PHE A 79 7.04 -4.36 9.95
N ILE A 80 7.20 -3.15 9.41
CA ILE A 80 6.13 -2.14 9.36
C ILE A 80 4.91 -2.67 8.62
N LYS A 81 5.11 -3.33 7.46
CA LYS A 81 4.03 -3.98 6.71
C LYS A 81 3.25 -4.97 7.58
N ARG A 82 3.96 -5.85 8.30
CA ARG A 82 3.33 -6.87 9.15
C ARG A 82 2.57 -6.23 10.32
N GLN A 83 3.16 -5.23 10.99
CA GLN A 83 2.49 -4.54 12.10
C GLN A 83 1.22 -3.84 11.64
N GLN A 84 1.25 -3.13 10.51
CA GLN A 84 0.07 -2.46 9.95
C GLN A 84 -1.02 -3.45 9.52
N SER A 85 -0.64 -4.57 8.91
CA SER A 85 -1.57 -5.64 8.53
C SER A 85 -2.20 -6.30 9.75
N ASN A 86 -1.41 -6.59 10.79
CA ASN A 86 -1.91 -7.14 12.05
C ASN A 86 -2.88 -6.17 12.75
N PHE A 87 -2.55 -4.87 12.76
CA PHE A 87 -3.41 -3.84 13.31
C PHE A 87 -4.74 -3.75 12.56
N PHE A 88 -4.72 -3.82 11.23
CA PHE A 88 -5.94 -3.88 10.42
C PHE A 88 -6.79 -5.12 10.73
N GLU A 89 -6.20 -6.31 10.80
CA GLU A 89 -6.93 -7.54 11.13
C GLU A 89 -7.47 -7.53 12.56
N MET A 90 -6.78 -6.88 13.50
CA MET A 90 -7.30 -6.65 14.84
C MET A 90 -8.53 -5.74 14.82
N LEU A 91 -8.47 -4.63 14.08
CA LEU A 91 -9.61 -3.71 13.94
C LEU A 91 -10.80 -4.35 13.24
N LYS A 92 -10.58 -5.20 12.24
CA LYS A 92 -11.64 -6.00 11.59
C LYS A 92 -12.39 -6.91 12.56
N LYS A 93 -11.75 -7.35 13.65
CA LYS A 93 -12.38 -8.18 14.68
C LYS A 93 -13.10 -7.35 15.75
N ASP A 94 -12.75 -6.07 15.85
CA ASP A 94 -13.25 -5.12 16.86
C ASP A 94 -14.33 -4.17 16.31
N VAL A 95 -14.84 -4.43 15.09
CA VAL A 95 -15.94 -3.63 14.52
C VAL A 95 -17.27 -3.89 15.23
N THR A 96 -18.05 -2.83 15.38
CA THR A 96 -19.42 -2.85 15.91
C THR A 96 -20.35 -2.12 14.93
N ASP A 97 -21.66 -2.12 15.17
CA ASP A 97 -22.60 -1.32 14.37
C ASP A 97 -22.40 0.20 14.55
N GLU A 98 -21.74 0.63 15.62
CA GLU A 98 -21.38 2.04 15.86
C GLU A 98 -19.95 2.38 15.43
N LYS A 99 -19.05 1.40 15.42
CA LYS A 99 -17.62 1.54 15.07
C LYS A 99 -17.29 0.66 13.87
N CYS A 100 -17.21 1.28 12.70
CA CYS A 100 -16.97 0.58 11.44
C CYS A 100 -15.55 0.79 10.92
N LEU A 101 -15.13 -0.09 10.03
CA LEU A 101 -13.84 -0.02 9.34
C LEU A 101 -14.08 0.13 7.84
N LEU A 102 -13.38 1.03 7.17
CA LEU A 102 -13.43 1.27 5.73
C LEU A 102 -12.03 1.08 5.14
N GLN A 103 -11.87 0.19 4.17
CA GLN A 103 -10.66 0.06 3.36
C GLN A 103 -10.91 0.70 2.01
N LEU A 104 -9.94 1.49 1.55
CA LEU A 104 -9.97 2.23 0.30
C LEU A 104 -8.78 1.85 -0.57
N ASP A 105 -9.01 1.76 -1.87
CA ASP A 105 -7.96 1.59 -2.86
C ASP A 105 -8.40 2.14 -4.23
N TYR A 106 -7.43 2.57 -5.05
CA TYR A 106 -7.66 2.80 -6.47
C TYR A 106 -7.29 1.54 -7.23
N ALA A 107 -8.27 0.97 -7.94
CA ALA A 107 -7.96 -0.03 -8.95
C ALA A 107 -7.27 0.63 -10.15
N GLU A 108 -6.54 -0.17 -10.92
CA GLU A 108 -5.93 0.32 -12.17
C GLU A 108 -7.02 0.82 -13.12
N ASN A 109 -6.72 1.90 -13.85
CA ASN A 109 -7.67 2.50 -14.77
C ASN A 109 -8.15 1.48 -15.81
N TYR A 110 -9.46 1.30 -15.90
CA TYR A 110 -10.06 0.39 -16.84
C TYR A 110 -10.15 1.03 -18.23
N SER A 111 -9.45 0.46 -19.20
CA SER A 111 -9.56 0.89 -20.59
C SER A 111 -10.82 0.29 -21.19
N ILE A 112 -11.73 1.15 -21.67
CA ILE A 112 -12.91 0.69 -22.41
C ILE A 112 -12.43 0.21 -23.79
N ILE A 113 -12.54 -1.09 -24.02
CA ILE A 113 -12.22 -1.73 -25.30
C ILE A 113 -13.54 -2.22 -25.88
N GLU A 114 -13.96 -1.67 -27.02
CA GLU A 114 -15.10 -2.20 -27.77
C GLU A 114 -14.64 -3.42 -28.59
N GLN A 115 -15.49 -4.45 -28.68
CA GLN A 115 -15.14 -5.70 -29.36
C GLN A 115 -14.90 -5.53 -30.88
N ASN A 116 -15.42 -4.47 -31.51
CA ASN A 116 -15.33 -4.21 -32.96
C ASN A 116 -14.66 -2.86 -33.28
N GLN A 117 -13.53 -2.54 -32.64
CA GLN A 117 -12.82 -1.29 -32.95
C GLN A 117 -12.12 -1.34 -34.32
N ILE A 118 -12.42 -0.34 -35.16
CA ILE A 118 -11.61 -0.02 -36.34
C ILE A 118 -10.20 0.38 -35.91
N GLN A 119 -9.19 0.08 -36.73
CA GLN A 119 -7.77 0.21 -36.39
C GLN A 119 -7.39 1.62 -35.87
N SER A 120 -8.10 2.67 -36.31
CA SER A 120 -7.93 4.08 -35.89
C SER A 120 -8.35 4.41 -34.46
N ALA A 121 -9.18 3.60 -33.79
CA ALA A 121 -9.61 3.83 -32.40
C ALA A 121 -8.54 3.40 -31.36
N HIS A 122 -7.41 2.86 -31.80
CA HIS A 122 -6.37 2.30 -30.94
C HIS A 122 -5.61 3.36 -30.12
N TRP A 123 -5.65 4.64 -30.53
CA TRP A 123 -4.94 5.75 -29.88
C TRP A 123 -5.81 6.59 -28.93
N SER A 124 -7.12 6.35 -28.87
CA SER A 124 -8.09 7.16 -28.10
C SER A 124 -8.98 6.31 -27.19
N ARG A 125 -8.40 5.34 -26.47
CA ARG A 125 -9.16 4.52 -25.53
C ARG A 125 -9.58 5.37 -24.33
N LYS A 126 -10.89 5.56 -24.13
CA LYS A 126 -11.41 6.19 -22.91
C LYS A 126 -11.06 5.29 -21.73
N GLN A 127 -10.39 5.87 -20.72
CA GLN A 127 -10.06 5.19 -19.47
C GLN A 127 -11.06 5.61 -18.40
N LEU A 128 -11.43 4.67 -17.53
CA LEU A 128 -12.26 4.90 -16.36
C LEU A 128 -11.42 4.67 -15.09
N SER A 129 -11.59 5.56 -14.13
CA SER A 129 -11.09 5.37 -12.78
C SER A 129 -12.07 4.54 -11.98
N ILE A 130 -11.53 3.59 -11.23
CA ILE A 130 -12.31 2.72 -10.35
C ILE A 130 -11.80 2.92 -8.92
N PHE A 131 -12.60 3.62 -8.12
CA PHE A 131 -12.35 3.79 -6.70
C PHE A 131 -13.08 2.70 -5.94
N THR A 132 -12.31 1.84 -5.26
CA THR A 132 -12.84 0.69 -4.54
C THR A 132 -12.86 0.96 -3.05
N ALA A 133 -13.93 0.53 -2.42
CA ALA A 133 -14.16 0.67 -1.01
C ALA A 133 -14.77 -0.60 -0.44
N HIS A 134 -14.41 -0.93 0.78
CA HIS A 134 -15.01 -2.05 1.48
C HIS A 134 -15.24 -1.66 2.93
N VAL A 135 -16.49 -1.77 3.39
CA VAL A 135 -16.87 -1.43 4.76
C VAL A 135 -17.08 -2.72 5.54
N TRP A 136 -16.49 -2.83 6.72
CA TRP A 136 -16.76 -3.87 7.71
C TRP A 136 -17.57 -3.28 8.87
N SER A 137 -18.67 -3.97 9.19
CA SER A 137 -19.50 -3.77 10.38
C SER A 137 -19.61 -5.09 11.14
N GLN A 138 -20.24 -5.10 12.32
CA GLN A 138 -20.34 -6.30 13.15
C GLN A 138 -20.95 -7.50 12.42
N SER A 139 -22.04 -7.24 11.70
CA SER A 139 -22.87 -8.30 11.12
C SER A 139 -22.66 -8.51 9.63
N LYS A 140 -22.14 -7.51 8.92
CA LYS A 140 -22.09 -7.47 7.45
C LYS A 140 -20.88 -6.72 6.92
N THR A 141 -20.53 -7.02 5.68
CA THR A 141 -19.59 -6.22 4.91
C THR A 141 -20.24 -5.65 3.66
N TYR A 142 -19.75 -4.50 3.21
CA TYR A 142 -20.31 -3.76 2.09
C TYR A 142 -19.19 -3.41 1.10
N PRO A 143 -19.05 -4.15 0.00
CA PRO A 143 -18.22 -3.71 -1.12
C PRO A 143 -18.92 -2.55 -1.83
N LEU A 144 -18.20 -1.46 -2.04
CA LEU A 144 -18.65 -0.26 -2.72
C LEU A 144 -17.64 0.08 -3.83
N VAL A 145 -18.14 0.54 -4.97
CA VAL A 145 -17.30 0.95 -6.09
C VAL A 145 -17.86 2.25 -6.64
N ILE A 146 -16.98 3.22 -6.84
CA ILE A 146 -17.26 4.44 -7.60
C ILE A 146 -16.51 4.34 -8.92
N ILE A 147 -17.26 4.50 -10.01
CA ILE A 147 -16.72 4.54 -11.37
C ILE A 147 -16.79 5.99 -11.82
N SER A 148 -15.66 6.51 -12.29
CA SER A 148 -15.56 7.88 -12.81
C SER A 148 -14.83 7.88 -14.15
N ASP A 149 -15.22 8.78 -15.05
CA ASP A 149 -14.46 9.07 -16.26
C ASP A 149 -13.37 10.13 -16.05
N ASP A 150 -13.26 10.69 -14.84
CA ASP A 150 -12.12 11.49 -14.42
C ASP A 150 -10.96 10.58 -14.01
N SER A 151 -9.85 10.66 -14.75
CA SER A 151 -8.61 9.90 -14.52
C SER A 151 -7.50 10.70 -13.84
N SER A 152 -7.80 11.89 -13.32
CA SER A 152 -6.80 12.75 -12.66
C SER A 152 -6.28 12.16 -11.35
N HIS A 153 -7.11 11.38 -10.65
CA HIS A 153 -6.84 10.82 -9.31
C HIS A 153 -6.37 11.89 -8.33
N ASP A 154 -6.83 13.13 -8.52
CA ASP A 154 -6.36 14.25 -7.74
C ASP A 154 -7.10 14.37 -6.40
N LYS A 155 -6.67 15.35 -5.59
CA LYS A 155 -7.25 15.65 -4.29
C LYS A 155 -8.75 15.96 -4.32
N TYR A 156 -9.25 16.52 -5.42
CA TYR A 156 -10.67 16.87 -5.57
C TYR A 156 -11.48 15.60 -5.86
N THR A 157 -10.98 14.75 -6.75
CA THR A 157 -11.60 13.44 -7.05
C THR A 157 -11.66 12.57 -5.80
N VAL A 158 -10.56 12.48 -5.03
CA VAL A 158 -10.51 11.73 -3.77
C VAL A 158 -11.51 12.28 -2.75
N ALA A 159 -11.56 13.59 -2.57
CA ALA A 159 -12.49 14.22 -1.64
C ALA A 159 -13.95 13.91 -2.01
N LYS A 160 -14.30 13.99 -3.30
CA LYS A 160 -15.67 13.75 -3.75
C LYS A 160 -16.05 12.26 -3.66
N CYS A 161 -15.12 11.37 -3.98
CA CYS A 161 -15.33 9.93 -3.78
C CYS A 161 -15.58 9.60 -2.31
N LEU A 162 -14.79 10.19 -1.40
CA LEU A 162 -14.97 10.01 0.04
C LEU A 162 -16.33 10.52 0.52
N GLU A 163 -16.75 11.70 0.08
CA GLU A 163 -18.06 12.25 0.42
C GLU A 163 -19.19 11.27 0.02
N HIS A 164 -19.19 10.80 -1.24
CA HIS A 164 -20.19 9.85 -1.71
C HIS A 164 -20.16 8.50 -0.98
N LEU A 165 -18.97 8.01 -0.61
CA LEU A 165 -18.85 6.80 0.19
C LEU A 165 -19.41 6.99 1.59
N LEU A 166 -19.16 8.14 2.23
CA LEU A 166 -19.68 8.43 3.56
C LEU A 166 -21.21 8.59 3.55
N GLU A 167 -21.76 9.29 2.55
CA GLU A 167 -23.21 9.37 2.31
C GLU A 167 -23.81 7.97 2.21
N ARG A 168 -23.24 7.13 1.33
CA ARG A 168 -23.73 5.76 1.13
C ARG A 168 -23.57 4.91 2.39
N SER A 169 -22.47 5.05 3.10
CA SER A 169 -22.19 4.30 4.33
C SER A 169 -23.17 4.67 5.44
N LYS A 170 -23.52 5.94 5.60
CA LYS A 170 -24.53 6.38 6.58
C LYS A 170 -25.93 5.85 6.28
N ILE A 171 -26.30 5.74 5.00
CA ILE A 171 -27.57 5.13 4.60
C ILE A 171 -27.57 3.62 4.94
N LEU A 172 -26.46 2.92 4.70
CA LEU A 172 -26.34 1.49 4.96
C LEU A 172 -26.20 1.16 6.46
N LEU A 173 -25.57 2.06 7.22
CA LEU A 173 -25.23 1.92 8.63
C LEU A 173 -25.62 3.20 9.40
N PRO A 174 -26.93 3.44 9.66
CA PRO A 174 -27.40 4.68 10.27
C PRO A 174 -26.87 4.91 11.69
N SER A 175 -26.58 3.84 12.43
CA SER A 175 -26.05 3.89 13.80
C SER A 175 -24.55 4.18 13.89
N MET A 176 -23.84 4.25 12.75
CA MET A 176 -22.40 4.47 12.72
C MET A 176 -22.03 5.83 13.32
N LYS A 177 -21.15 5.82 14.33
CA LYS A 177 -20.62 6.99 15.04
C LYS A 177 -19.12 7.16 14.83
N GLU A 178 -18.39 6.07 14.64
CA GLU A 178 -16.95 6.04 14.39
C GLU A 178 -16.65 5.26 13.11
N LEU A 179 -15.79 5.85 12.27
CA LEU A 179 -15.29 5.19 11.07
C LEU A 179 -13.76 5.27 11.05
N ILE A 180 -13.14 4.10 11.04
CA ILE A 180 -11.70 3.96 10.89
C ILE A 180 -11.41 3.67 9.43
N ILE A 181 -10.61 4.51 8.79
CA ILE A 181 -10.28 4.41 7.36
C ILE A 181 -8.87 3.83 7.21
N PHE A 182 -8.71 2.91 6.28
CA PHE A 182 -7.43 2.36 5.84
C PHE A 182 -7.29 2.57 4.34
N SER A 183 -6.13 3.04 3.90
CA SER A 183 -5.78 3.12 2.48
C SER A 183 -4.37 2.64 2.23
N ASP A 184 -3.99 2.50 0.97
CA ASP A 184 -2.59 2.41 0.60
C ASP A 184 -1.83 3.72 0.97
N GLY A 185 -0.51 3.61 1.10
CA GLY A 185 0.36 4.74 1.41
C GLY A 185 0.77 5.59 0.21
N SER A 186 -0.05 5.66 -0.86
CA SER A 186 0.25 6.43 -2.06
C SER A 186 0.25 7.93 -1.78
N ALA A 187 1.40 8.59 -1.92
CA ALA A 187 1.55 10.03 -1.68
C ALA A 187 0.82 10.91 -2.70
N CYS A 188 0.61 10.39 -3.91
CA CYS A 188 -0.10 11.10 -4.97
C CYS A 188 -1.62 11.11 -4.76
N GLN A 189 -2.15 10.17 -3.96
CA GLN A 189 -3.59 9.95 -3.83
C GLN A 189 -4.09 10.18 -2.40
N PHE A 190 -3.53 9.48 -1.42
CA PHE A 190 -4.07 9.48 -0.05
C PHE A 190 -3.13 10.16 0.95
N LYS A 191 -1.81 10.05 0.80
CA LYS A 191 -0.86 10.60 1.78
C LYS A 191 -0.50 12.05 1.46
N GLU A 192 -1.49 12.93 1.45
CA GLU A 192 -1.34 14.37 1.20
C GLU A 192 -2.07 15.27 2.20
N ARG A 193 -1.61 16.52 2.35
CA ARG A 193 -2.14 17.47 3.35
C ARG A 193 -3.61 17.82 3.17
N PHE A 194 -4.11 17.80 1.93
CA PHE A 194 -5.47 18.20 1.61
C PHE A 194 -6.47 17.15 2.09
N LEU A 195 -6.11 15.86 2.01
CA LEU A 195 -6.90 14.78 2.59
C LEU A 195 -7.18 15.02 4.07
N PHE A 196 -6.15 15.35 4.87
CA PHE A 196 -6.34 15.56 6.32
C PHE A 196 -7.24 16.75 6.64
N LYS A 197 -7.16 17.83 5.85
CA LYS A 197 -8.09 18.96 5.98
C LYS A 197 -9.52 18.56 5.61
N ASN A 198 -9.69 17.79 4.54
CA ASN A 198 -11.00 17.31 4.13
C ASN A 198 -11.59 16.35 5.18
N LEU A 199 -10.75 15.54 5.83
CA LEU A 199 -11.18 14.61 6.87
C LEU A 199 -11.85 15.33 8.04
N THR A 200 -11.34 16.49 8.47
CA THR A 200 -11.98 17.25 9.55
C THR A 200 -13.34 17.80 9.11
N HIS A 201 -13.44 18.29 7.88
CA HIS A 201 -14.72 18.79 7.35
C HIS A 201 -15.76 17.66 7.21
N LEU A 202 -15.36 16.49 6.72
CA LEU A 202 -16.23 15.33 6.60
C LEU A 202 -16.66 14.79 7.97
N ALA A 203 -15.77 14.81 8.96
CA ALA A 203 -16.10 14.43 10.33
C ALA A 203 -17.25 15.29 10.89
N ASP A 204 -17.17 16.60 10.69
CA ASP A 204 -18.22 17.55 11.11
C ASP A 204 -19.51 17.34 10.29
N GLN A 205 -19.41 17.31 8.96
CA GLN A 205 -20.54 17.18 8.03
C GLN A 205 -21.38 15.93 8.31
N PHE A 206 -20.74 14.79 8.57
CA PHE A 206 -21.43 13.51 8.80
C PHE A 206 -21.63 13.21 10.30
N SER A 207 -21.20 14.11 11.20
CA SER A 207 -21.19 13.91 12.64
C SER A 207 -20.59 12.54 13.01
N LEU A 208 -19.38 12.30 12.52
CA LEU A 208 -18.62 11.06 12.69
C LEU A 208 -17.26 11.35 13.32
N LYS A 209 -16.82 10.44 14.20
CA LYS A 209 -15.41 10.35 14.57
C LYS A 209 -14.68 9.62 13.45
N LEU A 210 -13.76 10.31 12.77
CA LEU A 210 -12.96 9.75 11.69
C LEU A 210 -11.51 9.57 12.12
N SER A 211 -10.91 8.44 11.75
CA SER A 211 -9.46 8.23 11.83
C SER A 211 -8.95 7.62 10.54
N TRP A 212 -7.70 7.89 10.18
CA TRP A 212 -7.10 7.39 8.95
C TRP A 212 -5.77 6.71 9.23
N ASN A 213 -5.62 5.48 8.73
CA ASN A 213 -4.44 4.65 8.82
C ASN A 213 -3.96 4.27 7.41
N PHE A 214 -2.69 3.91 7.30
CA PHE A 214 -2.07 3.56 6.03
C PHE A 214 -1.45 2.17 6.10
N PHE A 215 -1.60 1.42 5.01
CA PHE A 215 -0.73 0.29 4.74
C PHE A 215 0.62 0.79 4.21
N ALA A 216 1.67 -0.03 4.37
CA ALA A 216 2.95 0.22 3.76
C ALA A 216 2.77 0.36 2.24
N SER A 217 3.45 1.33 1.62
CA SER A 217 3.30 1.63 0.20
C SER A 217 3.42 0.36 -0.66
N HIS A 218 2.54 0.21 -1.65
CA HIS A 218 2.40 -0.97 -2.52
C HIS A 218 1.77 -2.23 -1.87
N HIS A 219 1.23 -2.14 -0.65
CA HIS A 219 0.60 -3.29 0.04
C HIS A 219 -0.87 -3.06 0.43
N GLY A 220 -1.52 -1.98 -0.06
CA GLY A 220 -2.95 -1.69 0.22
C GLY A 220 -3.94 -2.62 -0.48
N LYS A 221 -3.48 -3.34 -1.51
CA LYS A 221 -4.23 -4.40 -2.21
C LYS A 221 -4.28 -5.62 -1.31
N GLY A 222 -5.39 -5.80 -0.58
CA GLY A 222 -5.59 -6.91 0.35
C GLY A 222 -5.18 -8.26 -0.24
N LYS A 223 -4.08 -8.82 0.27
CA LYS A 223 -3.64 -10.19 0.02
C LYS A 223 -3.73 -10.97 1.31
#